data_AF-A0A0U5GH08-F1
#
_entry.id   AF-A0A0U5GH08-F1
#
_cell.length_a   1.000
_cell.length_b   1.000
_cell.length_c   1.000
_cell.angle_alpha   90.00
_cell.angle_beta   90.00
_cell.angle_gamma   90.00
#
_symmetry.space_group_name_H-M   'P 1'
#
loop_
_entity.id
_entity.type
_entity.pdbx_description
1 polymer ?
#
loop_
_entity_poly.entity_id
_entity_poly.type
_entity_poly.pdbx_seq_one_letter_code
_entity_poly.pdbx_strand_id
1 'polypeptide(L)'
;MAFGSLFMLWNALQEKDPPIDPATLGIVTGLTAFYPPMDATKSRAERAASNPAFVALEKKPASSSKTILDNFDRAYFWNVPEPQMPSKTYMCVSPWLAPEKIIKAALPTRIFVKLAEGVAAAARFRDLGMKVDCEVVQGVVHYWDHLAKTQQEKRLRHEVYGKAADEIAEVLEIKGTYMARF
;
A
#
# COMPACT_ATOMS: atom_id res chain seq x y z
N MET A 1 0.06 -1.39 4.69
CA MET A 1 -0.65 -2.43 5.47
C MET A 1 -1.66 -3.23 4.67
N ALA A 2 -2.45 -2.61 3.80
CA ALA A 2 -3.59 -3.30 3.16
C ALA A 2 -3.23 -4.65 2.49
N PHE A 3 -2.13 -4.74 1.74
CA PHE A 3 -1.68 -6.03 1.17
C PHE A 3 -1.31 -7.08 2.23
N GLY A 4 -0.55 -6.68 3.25
CA GLY A 4 -0.17 -7.57 4.35
C GLY A 4 -1.39 -8.11 5.11
N SER A 5 -2.38 -7.26 5.36
CA SER A 5 -3.65 -7.65 5.99
C SER A 5 -4.43 -8.68 5.18
N LEU A 6 -4.45 -8.57 3.85
CA LEU A 6 -5.09 -9.57 2.98
C LEU A 6 -4.36 -10.92 3.02
N PHE A 7 -3.02 -10.90 3.07
CA PHE A 7 -2.24 -12.13 3.25
C PHE A 7 -2.42 -12.74 4.64
N MET A 8 -2.56 -11.92 5.69
CA MET A 8 -2.89 -12.40 7.03
C MET A 8 -4.26 -13.05 7.08
N LEU A 9 -5.28 -12.44 6.45
CA LEU A 9 -6.61 -13.03 6.33
C LEU A 9 -6.54 -14.36 5.57
N TRP A 10 -5.82 -14.41 4.44
CA TRP A 10 -5.65 -15.64 3.69
C TRP A 10 -5.02 -16.75 4.52
N ASN A 11 -3.97 -16.45 5.31
CA ASN A 11 -3.34 -17.39 6.22
C ASN A 11 -4.30 -17.89 7.30
N ALA A 12 -5.05 -16.98 7.95
CA ALA A 12 -6.01 -17.35 8.99
C ALA A 12 -7.10 -18.29 8.46
N LEU A 13 -7.50 -18.11 7.19
CA LEU A 13 -8.43 -19.02 6.51
C LEU A 13 -7.83 -20.41 6.24
N GLN A 14 -6.50 -20.54 6.19
CA GLN A 14 -5.83 -21.84 6.08
C GLN A 14 -5.67 -22.53 7.44
N GLU A 15 -5.40 -21.77 8.49
CA GLU A 15 -5.00 -22.29 9.81
C GLU A 15 -6.17 -22.85 10.63
N LYS A 16 -7.43 -22.54 10.25
CA LYS A 16 -8.68 -23.00 10.91
C LYS A 16 -8.80 -22.67 12.41
N ASP A 17 -7.84 -21.91 12.96
CA ASP A 17 -7.80 -21.46 14.36
C ASP A 17 -7.30 -20.00 14.43
N PRO A 18 -8.12 -19.03 14.86
CA PRO A 18 -9.53 -19.20 15.21
C PRO A 18 -10.35 -19.62 13.98
N PRO A 19 -11.41 -20.43 14.17
CA PRO A 19 -12.26 -20.82 13.06
C PRO A 19 -12.99 -19.58 12.51
N ILE A 20 -12.68 -19.23 11.27
CA ILE A 20 -13.39 -18.18 10.53
C ILE A 20 -14.44 -18.86 9.66
N ASP A 21 -15.71 -18.55 9.88
CA ASP A 21 -16.80 -19.05 9.02
C ASP A 21 -16.78 -18.33 7.66
N PRO A 22 -16.43 -19.02 6.56
CA PRO A 22 -16.37 -18.39 5.25
C PRO A 22 -17.72 -17.84 4.77
N ALA A 23 -18.84 -18.37 5.27
CA ALA A 23 -20.18 -17.91 4.89
C ALA A 23 -20.48 -16.49 5.43
N THR A 24 -19.75 -16.05 6.46
CA THR A 24 -19.90 -14.72 7.05
C THR A 24 -18.95 -13.68 6.46
N LEU A 25 -18.00 -14.10 5.61
CA LEU A 25 -16.99 -13.22 5.06
C LEU A 25 -17.52 -12.48 3.83
N GLY A 26 -17.35 -11.16 3.84
CA GLY A 26 -17.45 -10.35 2.63
C GLY A 26 -16.31 -10.64 1.66
N ILE A 27 -16.49 -10.21 0.41
CA ILE A 27 -15.46 -10.29 -0.63
C ILE A 27 -14.80 -8.92 -0.74
N VAL A 28 -13.48 -8.88 -0.76
CA VAL A 28 -12.74 -7.68 -1.13
C VAL A 28 -12.75 -7.58 -2.65
N THR A 29 -13.49 -6.61 -3.19
CA THR A 29 -13.68 -6.45 -4.64
C THR A 29 -12.56 -5.65 -5.31
N GLY A 30 -11.86 -4.82 -4.54
CA GLY A 30 -10.71 -4.06 -5.01
C GLY A 30 -9.89 -3.46 -3.88
N LEU A 31 -8.77 -2.84 -4.25
CA LEU A 31 -7.80 -2.32 -3.31
C LEU A 31 -7.25 -0.98 -3.81
N THR A 32 -7.43 0.08 -3.04
CA THR A 32 -6.74 1.36 -3.28
C THR A 32 -5.70 1.59 -2.20
N ALA A 33 -4.44 1.63 -2.57
CA ALA A 33 -3.32 1.71 -1.65
C ALA A 33 -2.47 2.97 -1.89
N PHE A 34 -2.48 3.86 -0.89
CA PHE A 34 -1.60 5.01 -0.82
C PHE A 34 -0.28 4.63 -0.16
N TYR A 35 0.82 4.96 -0.83
CA TYR A 35 2.18 4.74 -0.33
C TYR A 35 2.43 3.36 0.32
N PRO A 36 2.03 2.23 -0.30
CA PRO A 36 2.08 0.96 0.38
C PRO A 36 3.54 0.53 0.65
N PRO A 37 3.90 0.14 1.88
CA PRO A 37 5.16 -0.53 2.14
C PRO A 37 5.11 -1.93 1.54
N MET A 38 5.96 -2.20 0.56
CA MET A 38 5.93 -3.46 -0.19
C MET A 38 7.09 -4.39 0.16
N ASP A 39 8.22 -3.86 0.63
CA ASP A 39 9.44 -4.62 0.87
C ASP A 39 10.22 -4.04 2.06
N ALA A 40 10.21 -4.77 3.17
CA ALA A 40 10.93 -4.43 4.39
C ALA A 40 12.38 -4.95 4.40
N THR A 41 12.78 -5.75 3.39
CA THR A 41 14.16 -6.25 3.27
C THR A 41 15.11 -5.17 2.75
N LYS A 42 14.58 -4.21 2.00
CA LYS A 42 15.35 -3.08 1.45
C LYS A 42 15.61 -2.01 2.50
N SER A 43 16.84 -1.54 2.54
CA SER A 43 17.23 -0.34 3.25
C SER A 43 16.49 0.88 2.69
N ARG A 44 16.45 1.96 3.48
CA ARG A 44 15.84 3.22 3.03
C ARG A 44 16.56 3.82 1.82
N ALA A 45 17.89 3.69 1.76
CA ALA A 45 18.67 4.18 0.63
C ALA A 45 18.28 3.47 -0.66
N GLU A 46 18.08 2.15 -0.61
CA GLU A 46 17.62 1.36 -1.76
C GLU A 46 16.18 1.70 -2.17
N ARG A 47 15.29 1.92 -1.20
CA ARG A 47 13.91 2.37 -1.47
C ARG A 47 13.88 3.79 -2.06
N ALA A 48 14.69 4.70 -1.55
CA ALA A 48 14.80 6.06 -2.05
C ALA A 48 15.41 6.10 -3.46
N ALA A 49 16.48 5.34 -3.71
CA ALA A 49 17.13 5.27 -5.02
C ALA A 49 16.22 4.66 -6.09
N SER A 50 15.32 3.75 -5.71
CA SER A 50 14.34 3.13 -6.62
C SER A 50 13.04 3.93 -6.77
N ASN A 51 12.90 5.07 -6.09
CA ASN A 51 11.71 5.91 -6.11
C ASN A 51 12.00 7.27 -6.78
N PRO A 52 11.45 7.53 -7.98
CA PRO A 52 11.61 8.83 -8.67
C PRO A 52 11.18 10.05 -7.85
N ALA A 53 10.22 9.88 -6.93
CA ALA A 53 9.76 10.93 -6.02
C ALA A 53 10.79 11.26 -4.92
N PHE A 54 11.69 10.32 -4.58
CA PHE A 54 12.84 10.57 -3.70
C PHE A 54 14.02 11.22 -4.41
N VAL A 55 14.18 11.03 -5.72
CA VAL A 55 15.20 11.74 -6.51
C VAL A 55 14.85 13.23 -6.62
N ALA A 56 13.56 13.57 -6.77
CA ALA A 56 13.09 14.95 -6.73
C ALA A 56 13.31 15.65 -5.37
N LEU A 57 13.51 14.86 -4.31
CA LEU A 57 13.75 15.30 -2.93
C LEU A 57 15.19 15.71 -2.65
N GLU A 58 16.17 15.43 -3.51
CA GLU A 58 17.57 15.90 -3.30
C GLU A 58 17.68 17.42 -3.14
N LYS A 59 16.64 18.18 -3.53
CA LYS A 59 16.55 19.64 -3.37
C LYS A 59 16.01 20.11 -2.01
N LYS A 60 15.58 19.22 -1.10
CA LYS A 60 15.17 19.56 0.27
C LYS A 60 15.78 18.56 1.26
N PRO A 61 16.36 19.01 2.39
CA PRO A 61 16.92 18.09 3.37
C PRO A 61 15.84 17.10 3.80
N ALA A 62 16.16 15.81 3.76
CA ALA A 62 15.25 14.72 4.13
C ALA A 62 14.76 14.94 5.56
N SER A 63 13.63 15.64 5.72
CA SER A 63 13.04 15.95 7.02
C SER A 63 12.30 14.74 7.57
N SER A 64 13.01 13.65 7.77
CA SER A 64 12.66 12.61 8.74
C SER A 64 13.96 11.96 9.15
N SER A 65 14.48 12.45 10.28
CA SER A 65 15.65 11.90 10.95
C SER A 65 15.52 10.38 11.06
N LYS A 66 16.62 9.65 10.85
CA LYS A 66 16.75 8.19 10.99
C LYS A 66 15.90 7.61 12.14
N THR A 67 15.80 8.34 13.25
CA THR A 67 15.05 7.99 14.46
C THR A 67 13.54 7.75 14.30
N ILE A 68 12.81 8.39 13.38
CA ILE A 68 11.34 8.22 13.31
C ILE A 68 10.94 6.89 12.67
N LEU A 69 11.66 6.42 11.65
CA LEU A 69 11.34 5.18 10.93
C LEU A 69 11.96 3.93 11.56
N ASP A 70 13.14 4.05 12.17
CA ASP A 70 13.65 2.98 13.04
C ASP A 70 12.69 2.71 14.20
N ASN A 71 12.00 3.77 14.69
CA ASN A 71 10.92 3.62 15.65
C ASN A 71 9.69 2.95 15.06
N PHE A 72 9.35 3.13 13.77
CA PHE A 72 8.20 2.45 13.16
C PHE A 72 8.45 0.95 12.97
N ASP A 73 9.62 0.54 12.47
CA ASP A 73 9.97 -0.89 12.34
C ASP A 73 10.03 -1.56 13.73
N ARG A 74 10.60 -0.87 14.73
CA ARG A 74 10.61 -1.35 16.12
C ARG A 74 9.22 -1.35 16.75
N ALA A 75 8.39 -0.35 16.46
CA ALA A 75 7.01 -0.28 16.95
C ALA A 75 6.16 -1.41 16.37
N TYR A 76 6.38 -1.76 15.10
CA TYR A 76 5.65 -2.82 14.41
C TYR A 76 5.82 -4.19 15.08
N PHE A 77 6.98 -4.44 15.69
CA PHE A 77 7.29 -5.68 16.41
C PHE A 77 7.51 -5.46 17.91
N TRP A 78 7.05 -4.32 18.47
CA TRP A 78 7.44 -3.88 19.83
C TRP A 78 7.15 -4.90 20.94
N ASN A 79 6.06 -5.66 20.81
CA ASN A 79 5.65 -6.69 21.77
C ASN A 79 5.86 -8.12 21.27
N VAL A 80 6.62 -8.32 20.19
CA VAL A 80 6.91 -9.66 19.66
C VAL A 80 8.31 -10.06 20.12
N PRO A 81 8.44 -10.91 21.15
CA PRO A 81 9.74 -11.30 21.66
C PRO A 81 10.43 -12.26 20.68
N GLU A 82 11.76 -12.22 20.65
CA GLU A 82 12.54 -13.27 19.98
C GLU A 82 12.29 -14.63 20.67
N PRO A 83 12.17 -15.75 19.93
CA PRO A 83 12.38 -15.92 18.49
C PRO A 83 11.09 -15.79 17.63
N GLN A 84 10.00 -15.25 18.18
CA GLN A 84 8.70 -15.18 17.49
C GLN A 84 8.61 -14.03 16.48
N MET A 85 9.66 -13.23 16.34
CA MET A 85 9.70 -12.13 15.39
C MET A 85 9.64 -12.70 13.96
N PRO A 86 8.64 -12.32 13.15
CA PRO A 86 8.55 -12.83 11.79
C PRO A 86 9.69 -12.28 10.95
N SER A 87 10.26 -13.13 10.10
CA SER A 87 11.28 -12.71 9.13
C SER A 87 10.78 -11.53 8.28
N LYS A 88 11.65 -10.56 8.00
CA LYS A 88 11.34 -9.47 7.06
C LYS A 88 11.00 -9.97 5.65
N THR A 89 11.43 -11.18 5.28
CA THR A 89 11.07 -11.82 4.00
C THR A 89 9.66 -12.40 4.00
N TYR A 90 9.02 -12.50 5.16
CA TYR A 90 7.67 -13.05 5.28
C TYR A 90 6.65 -12.17 4.57
N MET A 91 5.74 -12.77 3.81
CA MET A 91 4.81 -12.05 2.92
C MET A 91 3.88 -11.06 3.64
N CYS A 92 3.54 -11.32 4.91
CA CYS A 92 2.73 -10.39 5.70
C CYS A 92 3.51 -9.14 6.14
N VAL A 93 4.85 -9.20 6.10
CA VAL A 93 5.77 -8.08 6.39
C VAL A 93 6.25 -7.42 5.09
N SER A 94 6.60 -8.22 4.08
CA SER A 94 7.02 -7.79 2.74
C SER A 94 6.08 -8.35 1.68
N PRO A 95 4.92 -7.71 1.42
CA PRO A 95 3.92 -8.17 0.46
C PRO A 95 4.46 -8.45 -0.95
N TRP A 96 5.46 -7.71 -1.39
CA TRP A 96 6.13 -7.91 -2.68
C TRP A 96 6.77 -9.28 -2.82
N LEU A 97 7.07 -9.99 -1.73
CA LEU A 97 7.74 -11.29 -1.75
C LEU A 97 6.76 -12.46 -1.67
N ALA A 98 5.45 -12.19 -1.63
CA ALA A 98 4.43 -13.24 -1.58
C ALA A 98 4.55 -14.19 -2.79
N PRO A 99 4.43 -15.53 -2.59
CA PRO A 99 4.34 -16.49 -3.68
C PRO A 99 3.19 -16.18 -4.63
N GLU A 100 3.38 -16.43 -5.93
CA GLU A 100 2.37 -16.15 -6.97
C GLU A 100 1.00 -16.76 -6.65
N LYS A 101 0.98 -18.04 -6.23
CA LYS A 101 -0.26 -18.73 -5.87
C LYS A 101 -1.04 -18.01 -4.77
N ILE A 102 -0.33 -17.38 -3.83
CA ILE A 102 -0.93 -16.65 -2.71
C ILE A 102 -1.41 -15.28 -3.17
N ILE A 103 -0.64 -14.59 -4.02
CA ILE A 103 -1.06 -13.32 -4.62
C ILE A 103 -2.39 -13.49 -5.35
N LYS A 104 -2.50 -14.50 -6.22
CA LYS A 104 -3.71 -14.78 -7.00
C LYS A 104 -4.90 -15.19 -6.13
N ALA A 105 -4.65 -15.85 -5.00
CA ALA A 105 -5.71 -16.31 -4.11
C ALA A 105 -6.17 -15.25 -3.10
N ALA A 106 -5.27 -14.39 -2.63
CA ALA A 106 -5.52 -13.49 -1.50
C ALA A 106 -5.84 -12.05 -1.91
N LEU A 107 -5.34 -11.59 -3.06
CA LEU A 107 -5.53 -10.20 -3.48
C LEU A 107 -6.72 -10.07 -4.45
N PRO A 108 -7.44 -8.94 -4.41
CA PRO A 108 -8.51 -8.67 -5.36
C PRO A 108 -7.95 -8.44 -6.77
N THR A 109 -8.76 -8.71 -7.79
CA THR A 109 -8.36 -8.57 -9.20
C THR A 109 -8.13 -7.12 -9.63
N ARG A 110 -8.73 -6.14 -8.95
CA ARG A 110 -8.63 -4.70 -9.26
C ARG A 110 -7.85 -3.98 -8.16
N ILE A 111 -6.74 -3.35 -8.54
CA ILE A 111 -5.83 -2.68 -7.60
C ILE A 111 -5.46 -1.30 -8.14
N PHE A 112 -5.48 -0.30 -7.27
CA PHE A 112 -4.98 1.05 -7.51
C PHE A 112 -3.84 1.33 -6.54
N VAL A 113 -2.69 1.74 -7.06
CA VAL A 113 -1.51 2.10 -6.29
C VAL A 113 -1.18 3.56 -6.52
N LYS A 114 -1.15 4.35 -5.46
CA LYS A 114 -0.78 5.77 -5.49
C LYS A 114 0.58 5.95 -4.81
N LEU A 115 1.67 5.70 -5.53
CA LEU A 115 3.07 6.08 -5.24
C LEU A 115 4.05 5.28 -6.11
N ALA A 116 5.22 5.87 -6.34
CA ALA A 116 6.43 5.25 -6.86
C ALA A 116 6.96 3.99 -6.13
N GLU A 117 6.93 3.85 -4.78
CA GLU A 117 7.48 2.65 -4.11
C GLU A 117 6.73 1.36 -4.47
N GLY A 118 5.48 1.50 -4.93
CA GLY A 118 4.66 0.39 -5.40
C GLY A 118 4.77 0.10 -6.89
N VAL A 119 5.64 0.77 -7.65
CA VAL A 119 5.72 0.60 -9.12
C VAL A 119 6.19 -0.79 -9.50
N ALA A 120 7.27 -1.28 -8.89
CA ALA A 120 7.72 -2.65 -9.11
C ALA A 120 6.61 -3.64 -8.72
N ALA A 121 6.00 -3.41 -7.55
CA ALA A 121 4.83 -4.12 -7.04
C ALA A 121 3.71 -4.25 -8.06
N ALA A 122 3.27 -3.12 -8.59
CA ALA A 122 2.23 -3.03 -9.59
C ALA A 122 2.61 -3.75 -10.88
N ALA A 123 3.87 -3.62 -11.35
CA ALA A 123 4.33 -4.31 -12.55
C ALA A 123 4.21 -5.83 -12.41
N ARG A 124 4.74 -6.42 -11.33
CA ARG A 124 4.60 -7.87 -11.09
C ARG A 124 3.14 -8.31 -10.99
N PHE A 125 2.30 -7.55 -10.29
CA PHE A 125 0.90 -7.91 -10.16
C PHE A 125 0.18 -7.88 -11.53
N ARG A 126 0.53 -6.96 -12.43
CA ARG A 126 0.07 -6.99 -13.83
C ARG A 126 0.56 -8.22 -14.57
N ASP A 127 1.84 -8.57 -14.43
CA ASP A 127 2.40 -9.78 -15.07
C ASP A 127 1.70 -11.06 -14.60
N LEU A 128 1.17 -11.06 -13.38
CA LEU A 128 0.35 -12.14 -12.83
C LEU A 128 -1.12 -12.11 -13.28
N GLY A 129 -1.51 -11.18 -14.16
CA GLY A 129 -2.84 -11.07 -14.75
C GLY A 129 -3.82 -10.18 -13.98
N MET A 130 -3.35 -9.42 -12.99
CA MET A 130 -4.21 -8.53 -12.20
C MET A 130 -4.39 -7.17 -12.89
N LYS A 131 -5.55 -6.53 -12.70
CA LYS A 131 -5.83 -5.18 -13.23
C LYS A 131 -5.29 -4.13 -12.27
N VAL A 132 -4.04 -3.72 -12.46
CA VAL A 132 -3.39 -2.75 -11.58
C VAL A 132 -3.16 -1.39 -12.26
N ASP A 133 -3.71 -0.33 -11.70
CA ASP A 133 -3.36 1.04 -12.07
C ASP A 133 -2.38 1.60 -11.04
N CYS A 134 -1.25 2.12 -11.52
CA CYS A 134 -0.22 2.68 -10.67
C CYS A 134 0.04 4.12 -11.10
N GLU A 135 -0.19 5.03 -10.18
CA GLU A 135 -0.02 6.45 -10.37
C GLU A 135 1.12 6.95 -9.50
N VAL A 136 2.07 7.64 -10.14
CA VAL A 136 3.16 8.34 -9.46
C VAL A 136 2.89 9.83 -9.56
N VAL A 137 2.50 10.44 -8.45
CA VAL A 137 2.37 11.90 -8.35
C VAL A 137 3.77 12.51 -8.38
N GLN A 138 4.05 13.30 -9.41
CA GLN A 138 5.38 13.86 -9.62
C GLN A 138 5.66 15.03 -8.69
N GLY A 139 6.93 15.19 -8.28
CA GLY A 139 7.40 16.35 -7.53
C GLY A 139 6.94 16.45 -6.07
N VAL A 140 6.37 15.38 -5.51
CA VAL A 140 5.87 15.33 -4.14
C VAL A 140 6.51 14.19 -3.34
N VAL A 141 6.57 14.35 -2.02
CA VAL A 141 7.25 13.44 -1.09
C VAL A 141 6.33 12.35 -0.57
N HIS A 142 6.84 11.25 0.01
CA HIS A 142 6.00 10.34 0.78
C HIS A 142 5.22 11.14 1.85
N TYR A 143 3.91 10.90 1.99
CA TYR A 143 3.04 11.62 2.95
C TYR A 143 2.81 13.11 2.62
N TRP A 144 3.01 13.54 1.36
CA TRP A 144 2.87 14.95 0.95
C TRP A 144 1.47 15.52 1.19
N ASP A 145 0.44 14.71 1.04
CA ASP A 145 -0.97 15.11 1.11
C ASP A 145 -1.36 15.54 2.54
N HIS A 146 -0.82 14.88 3.55
CA HIS A 146 -0.95 15.27 4.94
C HIS A 146 -0.14 16.53 5.29
N LEU A 147 0.90 16.82 4.52
CA LEU A 147 1.77 17.99 4.70
C LEU A 147 1.38 19.19 3.82
N ALA A 148 0.32 19.05 3.00
CA ALA A 148 -0.09 20.08 2.04
C ALA A 148 -0.52 21.38 2.76
N LYS A 149 0.23 22.46 2.52
CA LYS A 149 0.03 23.78 3.16
C LYS A 149 -0.45 24.82 2.17
N THR A 150 0.13 24.83 0.97
CA THR A 150 -0.21 25.79 -0.07
C THR A 150 -1.54 25.44 -0.74
N GLN A 151 -2.19 26.42 -1.38
CA GLN A 151 -3.42 26.16 -2.13
C GLN A 151 -3.20 25.19 -3.30
N GLN A 152 -2.02 25.23 -3.92
CA GLN A 152 -1.67 24.31 -5.00
C GLN A 152 -1.57 22.87 -4.49
N GLU A 153 -0.86 22.62 -3.39
CA GLU A 153 -0.76 21.28 -2.78
C GLU A 153 -2.12 20.78 -2.30
N LYS A 154 -2.97 21.66 -1.75
CA LYS A 154 -4.34 21.31 -1.35
C LYS A 154 -5.20 20.92 -2.54
N ARG A 155 -5.11 21.64 -3.67
CA ARG A 155 -5.82 21.28 -4.91
C ARG A 155 -5.37 19.92 -5.44
N LEU A 156 -4.05 19.69 -5.50
CA LEU A 156 -3.49 18.40 -5.91
C LEU A 156 -3.99 17.25 -5.01
N ARG A 157 -4.05 17.47 -3.68
CA ARG A 157 -4.63 16.50 -2.75
C ARG A 157 -6.08 16.17 -3.08
N HIS A 158 -6.92 17.19 -3.29
CA HIS A 158 -8.32 16.97 -3.63
C HIS A 158 -8.48 16.23 -4.96
N GLU A 159 -7.64 16.54 -5.96
CA GLU A 159 -7.66 15.84 -7.24
C GLU A 159 -7.31 14.35 -7.08
N VAL A 160 -6.22 14.04 -6.40
CA VAL A 160 -5.79 12.64 -6.17
C VAL A 160 -6.80 11.88 -5.31
N TYR A 161 -7.38 12.51 -4.29
CA TYR A 161 -8.39 11.90 -3.42
C TYR A 161 -9.73 11.72 -4.13
N GLY A 162 -10.15 12.70 -4.94
CA GLY A 162 -11.34 12.60 -5.78
C GLY A 162 -11.23 11.42 -6.74
N LYS A 163 -10.09 11.30 -7.43
CA LYS A 163 -9.82 10.16 -8.30
C LYS A 163 -9.83 8.83 -7.54
N ALA A 164 -9.22 8.77 -6.36
CA ALA A 164 -9.26 7.55 -5.55
C ALA A 164 -10.68 7.18 -5.11
N ALA A 165 -11.54 8.17 -4.84
CA ALA A 165 -12.95 7.94 -4.55
C ALA A 165 -13.70 7.41 -5.78
N ASP A 166 -13.45 7.95 -6.97
CA ASP A 166 -14.02 7.48 -8.23
C ASP A 166 -13.60 6.03 -8.53
N GLU A 167 -12.33 5.68 -8.27
CA GLU A 167 -11.79 4.33 -8.40
C GLU A 167 -12.44 3.33 -7.44
N ILE A 168 -12.75 3.76 -6.21
CA ILE A 168 -13.49 2.95 -5.24
C ILE A 168 -14.95 2.77 -5.72
N ALA A 169 -15.59 3.84 -6.21
CA ALA A 169 -16.94 3.77 -6.75
C ALA A 169 -17.05 2.85 -7.98
N GLU A 170 -16.04 2.87 -8.87
CA GLU A 170 -15.90 1.95 -10.00
C GLU A 170 -15.94 0.50 -9.52
N VAL A 171 -15.12 0.16 -8.53
CA VAL A 171 -14.99 -1.20 -7.98
C VAL A 171 -16.25 -1.67 -7.26
N LEU A 172 -16.94 -0.77 -6.56
CA LEU A 172 -18.17 -1.08 -5.86
C LEU A 172 -19.39 -1.11 -6.79
N GLU A 173 -19.20 -0.88 -8.10
CA GLU A 173 -20.27 -0.74 -9.09
C GLU A 173 -21.33 0.30 -8.68
N ILE A 174 -20.94 1.30 -7.88
CA ILE A 174 -21.82 2.39 -7.45
C ILE A 174 -21.95 3.34 -8.65
N LYS A 175 -22.85 3.01 -9.58
CA LYS A 175 -23.20 3.87 -10.70
C LYS A 175 -24.03 5.06 -10.21
N GLY A 176 -23.45 6.26 -10.24
CA GLY A 176 -24.20 7.47 -10.54
C GLY A 176 -25.09 8.09 -9.45
N THR A 177 -24.67 8.10 -8.18
CA THR A 177 -25.40 8.85 -7.13
C THR A 177 -24.51 9.71 -6.23
N TYR A 178 -23.54 10.42 -6.81
CA TYR A 178 -22.98 11.61 -6.15
C TYR A 178 -22.95 12.77 -7.14
N MET A 179 -24.13 13.37 -7.31
CA MET A 179 -24.22 14.78 -7.70
C MET A 179 -23.52 15.59 -6.61
N ALA A 180 -22.48 16.31 -7.02
CA ALA A 180 -21.72 17.24 -6.20
C ALA A 180 -22.62 18.14 -5.34
N ARG A 181 -22.32 18.21 -4.05
CA ARG A 181 -22.56 19.33 -3.13
C ARG A 181 -21.39 19.27 -2.13
N PHE A 182 -20.51 20.25 -1.97
CA PHE A 182 -20.62 21.71 -2.04
C PHE A 182 -19.32 22.32 -2.58
#